data_AF-A0A377W7N4-F1
#
_entry.id   AF-A0A377W7N4-F1
#
_cell.length_a   1.000
_cell.length_b   1.000
_cell.length_c   1.000
_cell.angle_alpha   90.00
_cell.angle_beta   90.00
_cell.angle_gamma   90.00
#
_symmetry.space_group_name_H-M   'P 1'
#
loop_
_entity.id
_entity.type
_entity.pdbx_description
1 polymer ?
#
loop_
_entity_poly.entity_id
_entity_poly.type
_entity_poly.pdbx_seq_one_letter_code
_entity_poly.pdbx_strand_id
1 'polypeptide(L)'
;MNFPLIANVVVFAVLLFALGQTRHKQWSLARKVLVGLATGVVFGLALQLIYGSDSQVLKDSIQWFNIVGNGYVQLLQMIVMPLVFASILSAVARLHNASQLGKISF
;
A
#
# COMPACT_ATOMS: atom_id res chain seq x y z
N MET A 1 11.56 -20.93 22.27
CA MET A 1 12.12 -20.03 21.23
C MET A 1 11.36 -20.32 19.95
N ASN A 2 10.55 -19.37 19.46
CA ASN A 2 9.50 -19.63 18.47
C ASN A 2 10.07 -19.72 17.04
N PHE A 3 10.73 -20.83 16.73
CA PHE A 3 11.14 -21.25 15.38
C PHE A 3 10.04 -21.09 14.29
N PRO A 4 8.75 -21.35 14.58
CA PRO A 4 7.66 -21.19 13.60
C PRO A 4 7.38 -19.72 13.23
N LEU A 5 7.68 -18.78 14.13
CA LEU A 5 7.47 -17.33 13.96
C LEU A 5 8.45 -16.78 12.92
N ILE A 6 9.73 -17.13 13.08
CA ILE A 6 10.81 -16.71 12.19
C ILE A 6 10.60 -17.29 10.80
N ALA A 7 10.16 -18.55 10.70
CA ALA A 7 9.86 -19.19 9.42
C ALA A 7 8.77 -18.44 8.63
N ASN A 8 7.65 -18.05 9.25
CA ASN A 8 6.58 -17.31 8.57
C ASN A 8 7.00 -15.91 8.13
N VAL A 9 7.73 -15.18 8.98
CA VAL A 9 8.22 -13.83 8.65
C VAL A 9 9.24 -13.91 7.52
N VAL A 10 10.10 -14.93 7.52
CA VAL A 10 11.04 -15.19 6.42
C VAL A 10 10.29 -15.55 5.13
N VAL A 11 9.27 -16.41 5.18
CA VAL A 11 8.46 -16.74 4.01
C VAL A 11 7.75 -15.50 3.46
N PHE A 12 7.21 -14.63 4.31
CA PHE A 12 6.60 -13.37 3.90
C PHE A 12 7.62 -12.41 3.28
N ALA A 13 8.80 -12.27 3.88
CA ALA A 13 9.88 -11.46 3.35
C ALA A 13 10.38 -11.98 1.99
N VAL A 14 10.50 -13.30 1.82
CA VAL A 14 10.83 -13.95 0.55
C VAL A 14 9.73 -13.73 -0.48
N LEU A 15 8.45 -13.80 -0.09
CA LEU A 15 7.32 -13.49 -0.97
C LEU A 15 7.33 -12.03 -1.43
N LEU A 16 7.58 -11.09 -0.51
CA LEU A 16 7.74 -9.67 -0.83
C LEU A 16 8.94 -9.44 -1.75
N PHE A 17 10.05 -10.12 -1.53
CA PHE A 17 11.24 -10.02 -2.37
C PHE A 17 10.98 -10.60 -3.78
N ALA A 18 10.28 -11.73 -3.89
CA ALA A 18 9.89 -12.32 -5.17
C ALA A 18 8.93 -11.41 -5.96
N LEU A 19 7.94 -10.82 -5.28
CA LEU A 19 7.07 -9.78 -5.87
C LEU A 19 7.86 -8.54 -6.27
N GLY A 20 8.83 -8.12 -5.44
CA GLY A 20 9.75 -7.02 -5.72
C GLY A 20 10.68 -7.30 -6.91
N GLN A 21 11.14 -8.53 -7.09
CA GLN A 21 11.98 -8.94 -8.22
C GLN A 21 11.20 -8.90 -9.55
N THR A 22 9.89 -9.16 -9.49
CA THR A 22 8.97 -9.05 -10.64
C THR A 22 8.84 -7.61 -11.17
N ARG A 23 9.42 -6.62 -10.48
CA ARG A 23 9.49 -5.20 -10.88
C ARG A 23 10.20 -4.98 -12.22
N HIS A 24 11.08 -5.88 -12.68
CA HIS A 24 11.83 -5.73 -13.93
C HIS A 24 11.01 -5.90 -15.22
N LYS A 25 9.77 -6.40 -15.15
CA LYS A 25 8.89 -6.55 -16.33
C LYS A 25 7.95 -5.33 -16.43
N GLN A 26 7.82 -4.75 -17.62
CA GLN A 26 7.03 -3.54 -17.94
C GLN A 26 5.49 -3.74 -17.84
N TRP A 27 5.02 -4.42 -16.81
CA TRP A 27 3.59 -4.64 -16.60
C TRP A 27 2.94 -3.38 -16.05
N SER A 28 1.69 -3.12 -16.49
CA SER A 28 0.83 -2.07 -15.94
C SER A 28 0.79 -2.15 -14.41
N LEU A 29 0.93 -0.99 -13.77
CA LEU A 29 0.93 -0.85 -12.31
C LEU A 29 -0.30 -1.51 -11.69
N ALA A 30 -1.46 -1.40 -12.33
CA ALA A 30 -2.72 -2.01 -11.88
C ALA A 30 -2.63 -3.55 -11.82
N ARG A 31 -2.05 -4.20 -12.82
CA ARG A 31 -1.85 -5.67 -12.79
C ARG A 31 -0.88 -6.08 -11.69
N LYS A 32 0.17 -5.30 -11.44
CA LYS A 32 1.12 -5.57 -10.34
C LYS A 32 0.43 -5.48 -8.98
N VAL A 33 -0.36 -4.43 -8.76
CA VAL A 33 -1.11 -4.25 -7.51
C VAL A 33 -2.16 -5.36 -7.32
N LEU A 34 -2.88 -5.74 -8.37
CA LEU A 34 -3.85 -6.84 -8.31
C LEU A 34 -3.21 -8.17 -7.95
N VAL A 35 -2.07 -8.52 -8.57
CA VAL A 35 -1.34 -9.75 -8.26
C VAL A 35 -0.82 -9.70 -6.82
N GLY A 36 -0.22 -8.58 -6.39
CA GLY A 36 0.24 -8.43 -5.01
C GLY A 36 -0.89 -8.56 -3.98
N LEU A 37 -2.06 -7.99 -4.27
CA LEU A 37 -3.24 -8.09 -3.41
C LEU A 37 -3.77 -9.52 -3.37
N ALA A 38 -3.92 -10.19 -4.52
CA ALA A 38 -4.35 -11.58 -4.57
C ALA A 38 -3.41 -12.50 -3.80
N THR A 39 -2.09 -12.38 -4.02
CA THR A 39 -1.09 -13.18 -3.31
C THR A 39 -1.07 -12.87 -1.81
N GLY A 40 -1.18 -11.61 -1.42
CA GLY A 40 -1.24 -11.20 -0.01
C GLY A 40 -2.47 -11.74 0.73
N VAL A 41 -3.65 -11.70 0.08
CA VAL A 41 -4.89 -12.25 0.66
C VAL A 41 -4.82 -13.76 0.81
N VAL A 42 -4.36 -14.48 -0.22
CA VAL A 42 -4.18 -15.94 -0.15
C VAL A 42 -3.20 -16.32 0.96
N PHE A 43 -2.09 -15.59 1.08
CA PHE A 43 -1.10 -15.83 2.11
C PHE A 43 -1.63 -15.54 3.53
N GLY A 44 -2.37 -14.44 3.71
CA GLY A 44 -3.00 -14.11 4.99
C GLY A 44 -4.03 -15.15 5.42
N LEU A 45 -4.86 -15.64 4.49
CA LEU A 45 -5.83 -16.70 4.75
C LEU A 45 -5.16 -18.04 5.07
N ALA A 46 -4.10 -18.40 4.34
CA ALA A 46 -3.32 -19.61 4.63
C ALA A 46 -2.69 -19.56 6.03
N LEU A 47 -2.12 -18.41 6.43
CA LEU A 47 -1.60 -18.22 7.79
C LEU A 47 -2.68 -18.36 8.86
N GLN A 48 -3.86 -17.80 8.61
CA GLN A 48 -4.97 -17.87 9.56
C GLN A 48 -5.52 -19.30 9.72
N LEU A 49 -5.54 -20.09 8.64
CA LEU A 49 -5.95 -21.50 8.66
C LEU A 49 -4.94 -22.44 9.33
N ILE A 50 -3.63 -22.20 9.14
CA ILE A 50 -2.58 -23.07 9.70
C ILE A 50 -2.34 -22.80 11.19
N TYR A 51 -2.34 -21.53 11.61
CA TYR A 51 -1.96 -21.17 12.99
C TYR A 51 -3.13 -21.05 13.96
N GLY A 52 -4.35 -20.81 13.45
CA GLY A 52 -5.50 -20.50 14.28
C GLY A 52 -5.35 -19.17 15.04
N SER A 53 -6.48 -18.53 15.33
CA SER A 53 -6.57 -17.19 15.95
C SER A 53 -5.92 -17.06 17.33
N ASP A 54 -5.51 -18.17 17.94
CA ASP A 54 -5.09 -18.26 19.35
C ASP A 54 -3.57 -18.28 19.55
N SER A 55 -2.77 -18.42 18.49
CA SER A 55 -1.31 -18.48 18.66
C SER A 55 -0.68 -17.09 18.82
N GLN A 56 0.10 -16.91 19.89
CA GLN A 56 0.91 -15.71 20.15
C GLN A 56 1.89 -15.41 18.98
N VAL A 57 2.28 -16.45 18.25
CA VAL A 57 3.06 -16.42 17.00
C VAL A 57 2.38 -15.62 15.88
N LEU A 58 1.05 -15.75 15.74
CA LEU A 58 0.31 -15.02 14.71
C LEU A 58 0.22 -13.52 15.04
N LYS A 59 0.00 -13.18 16.31
CA LYS A 59 -0.04 -11.78 16.77
C LYS A 59 1.30 -11.07 16.54
N ASP A 60 2.41 -11.71 16.90
CA ASP A 60 3.75 -11.16 16.69
C ASP A 60 4.09 -11.03 15.19
N SER A 61 3.66 -11.98 14.35
CA SER A 61 3.84 -11.92 12.88
C SER A 61 3.03 -10.78 12.26
N ILE A 62 1.77 -10.60 12.68
CA ILE A 62 0.91 -9.49 12.23
C ILE A 62 1.53 -8.15 12.62
N GLN A 63 2.14 -8.05 13.81
CA GLN A 63 2.81 -6.81 14.24
C GLN A 63 3.98 -6.45 13.31
N TRP A 64 4.77 -7.44 12.89
CA TRP A 64 5.83 -7.25 11.89
C TRP A 64 5.30 -6.87 10.51
N PHE A 65 4.21 -7.49 10.05
CA PHE A 65 3.57 -7.14 8.78
C PHE A 65 3.02 -5.71 8.81
N ASN A 66 2.47 -5.28 9.96
CA ASN A 66 1.99 -3.93 10.17
C ASN A 66 3.09 -2.88 10.08
N ILE A 67 4.34 -3.18 10.42
CA ILE A 67 5.44 -2.20 10.26
C ILE A 67 5.60 -1.84 8.77
N VAL A 68 5.60 -2.85 7.89
CA VAL A 68 5.72 -2.65 6.43
C VAL A 68 4.49 -1.96 5.86
N GLY A 69 3.29 -2.42 6.26
CA GLY A 69 2.02 -1.85 5.80
C GLY A 69 1.82 -0.40 6.25
N ASN A 70 2.01 -0.13 7.54
CA ASN A 70 1.90 1.23 8.09
C ASN A 70 2.98 2.15 7.52
N GLY A 71 4.21 1.67 7.34
CA GLY A 71 5.26 2.44 6.70
C GLY A 71 4.86 2.88 5.29
N TYR A 72 4.29 1.98 4.48
CA TYR A 72 3.78 2.32 3.16
C TYR A 72 2.65 3.36 3.20
N VAL A 73 1.67 3.19 4.09
CA VAL A 73 0.54 4.12 4.24
C VAL A 73 1.02 5.49 4.72
N GLN A 74 1.95 5.56 5.67
CA GLN A 74 2.52 6.82 6.16
C GLN A 74 3.26 7.58 5.05
N LEU A 75 4.04 6.87 4.23
CA LEU A 75 4.71 7.48 3.08
C LEU A 75 3.69 8.02 2.06
N LEU A 76 2.61 7.29 1.78
CA LEU A 76 1.53 7.81 0.94
C LEU A 76 0.86 9.03 1.58
N GLN A 77 0.57 8.98 2.88
CA GLN A 77 -0.10 10.06 3.60
C GLN A 77 0.74 11.35 3.60
N MET A 78 2.07 11.23 3.67
CA MET A 78 3.01 12.34 3.54
C MET A 78 2.88 13.06 2.19
N ILE A 79 2.59 12.31 1.11
CA ILE A 79 2.39 12.87 -0.23
C ILE A 79 0.97 13.45 -0.38
N VAL A 80 -0.04 12.76 0.18
CA VAL A 80 -1.45 13.12 -0.02
C VAL A 80 -1.78 14.49 0.60
N MET A 81 -1.36 14.77 1.83
CA MET A 81 -1.66 16.04 2.52
C MET A 81 -1.25 17.30 1.71
N PRO A 82 0.02 17.44 1.27
CA PRO A 82 0.42 18.59 0.47
C PRO A 82 -0.19 18.60 -0.94
N LEU A 83 -0.36 17.42 -1.56
CA LEU A 83 -0.95 17.33 -2.90
C LEU A 83 -2.40 17.80 -2.94
N VAL A 84 -3.21 17.46 -1.94
CA VAL A 84 -4.60 17.88 -1.83
C VAL A 84 -4.68 19.41 -1.74
N PHE A 85 -3.83 20.04 -0.94
CA PHE A 85 -3.76 21.50 -0.83
C PHE A 85 -3.42 22.15 -2.18
N ALA A 86 -2.36 21.69 -2.85
CA ALA A 86 -1.96 22.20 -4.16
C ALA A 86 -3.06 22.00 -5.23
N SER A 87 -3.73 20.84 -5.21
CA SER A 87 -4.84 20.52 -6.12
C SER A 87 -6.02 21.47 -5.92
N ILE A 88 -6.42 21.76 -4.68
CA ILE A 88 -7.50 22.70 -4.39
C ILE A 88 -7.10 24.12 -4.78
N LEU A 89 -5.90 24.57 -4.39
CA LEU A 89 -5.42 25.91 -4.72
C LEU A 89 -5.36 26.14 -6.23
N SER A 90 -4.87 25.17 -7.00
CA SER A 90 -4.82 25.24 -8.46
C SER A 90 -6.22 25.24 -9.09
N ALA A 91 -7.16 24.45 -8.56
CA ALA A 91 -8.54 24.44 -9.03
C ALA A 91 -9.24 25.80 -8.77
N VAL A 92 -9.05 26.38 -7.59
CA VAL A 92 -9.61 27.68 -7.21
C VAL A 92 -8.97 28.81 -8.04
N ALA A 93 -7.65 28.79 -8.24
CA ALA A 93 -6.96 29.76 -9.09
C ALA A 93 -7.46 29.73 -10.55
N ARG A 94 -7.75 28.54 -11.09
CA ARG A 94 -8.35 28.41 -12.43
C ARG A 94 -9.78 28.94 -12.48
N LEU A 95 -10.58 28.75 -11.43
CA LEU A 95 -11.93 29.31 -11.31
C LEU A 95 -11.92 30.86 -11.26
N HIS A 96 -10.96 31.47 -10.56
CA HIS A 96 -10.82 32.92 -10.55
C HIS A 96 -10.46 33.48 -11.94
N ASN A 97 -9.53 32.84 -12.65
CA ASN A 97 -9.19 33.20 -14.02
C ASN A 97 -10.37 32.99 -15.00
N ALA A 98 -11.15 31.91 -14.84
CA ALA A 98 -12.35 31.68 -15.66
C ALA A 98 -13.45 32.72 -15.40
N SER A 99 -13.61 33.17 -14.14
CA SER A 99 -14.54 34.26 -13.78
C SER A 99 -14.09 35.61 -14.37
N GLN A 100 -12.79 35.84 -14.51
CA GLN A 100 -12.26 37.02 -15.20
C GLN A 100 -12.39 36.94 -16.72
N LEU A 101 -12.21 35.75 -17.33
CA LEU A 101 -12.46 35.50 -18.75
C LEU A 101 -13.92 35.77 -19.16
N GLY A 102 -14.89 35.41 -18.30
CA GLY A 102 -16.31 35.72 -18.52
C GLY A 102 -16.67 37.22 -18.51
N LYS A 103 -15.77 38.09 -18.01
CA LYS A 103 -15.95 39.55 -18.03
C LYS A 103 -15.35 40.23 -19.26
N ILE A 104 -14.50 39.52 -20.02
CA ILE A 104 -13.88 40.03 -21.27
C ILE A 104 -14.61 39.50 -22.51
N SER A 105 -15.51 38.53 -22.33
CA SER A 105 -16.34 37.97 -23.40
C SER A 105 -17.71 38.66 -23.56
N PHE A 106 -17.91 39.82 -22.93
CA PHE A 106 -19.05 40.71 -23.11
C PHE A 106 -18.57 42.15 -23.25
#